data_AF-A0A9D9SQT7-F1
#
_entry.id   AF-A0A9D9SQT7-F1
#
_cell.length_a   1.000
_cell.length_b   1.000
_cell.length_c   1.000
_cell.angle_alpha   90.00
_cell.angle_beta   90.00
_cell.angle_gamma   90.00
#
_symmetry.space_group_name_H-M   'P 1'
#
loop_
_entity.id
_entity.type
_entity.pdbx_description
1 polymer ?
#
loop_
_entity_poly.entity_id
_entity_poly.type
_entity_poly.pdbx_seq_one_letter_code
_entity_poly.pdbx_strand_id
1 'polypeptide(L)'
;PESYRPDKLGVIFVQLVWRQRRAWALVPAGGDIGEELKASMRSYTQATGEPHLLKYPERLLCYGSAEFQQDMVAKAERGENPWDP
;
A
#
# COMPACT_ATOMS: atom_id res chain seq x y z
N PRO A 1 -3.76 -17.17 -12.10
CA PRO A 1 -2.72 -17.00 -13.15
C PRO A 1 -1.40 -17.64 -12.71
N GLU A 2 -0.88 -18.58 -13.49
CA GLU A 2 0.34 -19.37 -13.20
C GLU A 2 1.62 -18.51 -13.14
N SER A 3 1.53 -17.24 -13.52
CA SER A 3 2.58 -16.21 -13.42
C SER A 3 2.59 -15.42 -12.11
N TYR A 4 1.68 -15.69 -11.16
CA TYR A 4 1.71 -15.06 -9.84
C TYR A 4 2.80 -15.70 -8.97
N ARG A 5 3.98 -15.08 -8.96
CA ARG A 5 5.17 -15.48 -8.20
C ARG A 5 5.48 -14.45 -7.10
N PRO A 6 4.76 -14.46 -5.97
CA PRO A 6 5.02 -13.53 -4.87
C PRO A 6 6.45 -13.68 -4.29
N ASP A 7 7.07 -14.85 -4.47
CA ASP A 7 8.47 -15.16 -4.18
C ASP A 7 9.48 -14.30 -4.95
N LYS A 8 9.14 -13.87 -6.17
CA LYS A 8 10.05 -13.05 -7.01
C LYS A 8 9.95 -11.55 -6.76
N LEU A 9 8.80 -11.07 -6.27
CA LEU A 9 8.58 -9.65 -6.01
C LEU A 9 9.03 -9.24 -4.61
N GLY A 10 9.16 -10.20 -3.68
CA GLY A 10 9.53 -9.91 -2.29
C GLY A 10 8.49 -9.04 -1.57
N VAL A 11 7.24 -9.04 -2.04
CA VAL A 11 6.16 -8.21 -1.50
C VAL A 11 4.84 -8.97 -1.54
N ILE A 12 4.02 -8.78 -0.51
CA ILE A 12 2.64 -9.25 -0.42
C ILE A 12 1.73 -8.06 -0.70
N PHE A 13 0.75 -8.26 -1.57
CA PHE A 13 -0.33 -7.31 -1.81
C PHE A 13 -1.53 -7.67 -0.94
N VAL A 14 -1.95 -6.74 -0.10
CA VAL A 14 -3.16 -6.85 0.71
C VAL A 14 -4.19 -5.88 0.14
N GLN A 15 -5.36 -6.37 -0.23
CA GLN A 15 -6.47 -5.52 -0.63
C GLN A 15 -7.19 -5.00 0.62
N LEU A 16 -7.44 -3.69 0.64
CA LEU A 16 -8.13 -2.98 1.72
C LEU A 16 -9.35 -2.25 1.16
N VAL A 17 -10.25 -1.85 2.06
CA VAL A 17 -11.37 -0.96 1.73
C VAL A 17 -11.22 0.32 2.55
N TRP A 18 -11.18 1.45 1.87
CA TRP A 18 -11.17 2.79 2.48
C TRP A 18 -12.34 3.59 1.94
N ARG A 19 -13.28 3.99 2.82
CA ARG A 19 -14.47 4.80 2.46
C ARG A 19 -15.19 4.30 1.19
N GLN A 20 -15.48 3.00 1.12
CA GLN A 20 -16.11 2.33 -0.03
C GLN A 20 -15.26 2.30 -1.32
N ARG A 21 -13.98 2.64 -1.25
CA ARG A 21 -13.02 2.51 -2.35
C ARG A 21 -12.02 1.40 -2.05
N ARG A 22 -11.57 0.73 -3.11
CA ARG A 22 -10.46 -0.22 -3.01
C ARG A 22 -9.17 0.54 -2.74
N ALA A 23 -8.36 -0.01 -1.83
CA ALA A 23 -7.01 0.43 -1.53
C ALA A 23 -6.07 -0.77 -1.48
N TRP A 24 -4.77 -0.55 -1.58
CA TRP A 24 -3.77 -1.61 -1.56
C TRP A 24 -2.70 -1.35 -0.49
N ALA A 25 -2.28 -2.39 0.22
CA ALA A 25 -1.07 -2.34 1.04
C ALA A 25 -0.03 -3.31 0.48
N LEU A 26 1.16 -2.78 0.24
CA LEU A 26 2.33 -3.54 -0.16
C LEU A 26 3.18 -3.77 1.09
N VAL A 27 3.31 -5.05 1.45
CA VAL A 27 4.05 -5.50 2.65
C VAL A 27 5.29 -6.28 2.19
N PRO A 28 6.50 -5.80 2.48
CA PRO A 28 7.75 -6.53 2.25
C PRO A 28 7.71 -7.95 2.81
N ALA A 29 8.12 -8.91 2.00
CA ALA A 29 8.15 -10.34 2.32
C ALA A 29 9.57 -10.89 2.12
N GLY A 30 10.51 -10.40 2.93
CA GLY A 30 11.92 -10.84 2.91
C GLY A 30 12.87 -10.00 2.05
N GLY A 31 12.42 -8.90 1.42
CA GLY A 31 13.25 -7.98 0.65
C GLY A 31 12.66 -6.57 0.56
N ASP A 32 13.40 -5.59 0.02
CA ASP A 32 12.85 -4.26 -0.27
C ASP A 32 11.92 -4.31 -1.49
N ILE A 33 10.92 -3.44 -1.49
CA ILE A 33 10.05 -3.21 -2.63
C ILE A 33 10.90 -2.48 -3.68
N GLY A 34 11.14 -3.11 -4.83
CA GLY A 34 11.95 -2.52 -5.89
C GLY A 34 11.37 -1.19 -6.40
N GLU A 35 12.25 -0.27 -6.83
CA GLU A 35 11.85 1.05 -7.33
C GLU A 35 10.92 0.98 -8.55
N GLU A 36 11.10 -0.02 -9.41
CA GLU A 36 10.20 -0.27 -10.54
C GLU A 36 8.77 -0.49 -10.07
N LEU A 37 8.58 -1.34 -9.06
CA LEU A 37 7.26 -1.63 -8.52
C LEU A 37 6.65 -0.41 -7.81
N LYS A 38 7.46 0.35 -7.06
CA LYS A 38 7.02 1.61 -6.45
C LYS A 38 6.55 2.59 -7.52
N ALA A 39 7.28 2.71 -8.63
CA ALA A 39 6.89 3.56 -9.75
C ALA A 39 5.58 3.10 -10.39
N SER A 40 5.44 1.80 -10.67
CA SER A 40 4.20 1.23 -11.21
C SER A 40 2.99 1.49 -10.30
N MET A 41 3.15 1.35 -8.98
CA MET A 41 2.06 1.62 -8.02
C MET A 41 1.69 3.11 -7.96
N ARG A 42 2.67 4.02 -8.03
CA ARG A 42 2.39 5.46 -8.15
C ARG A 42 1.60 5.77 -9.41
N SER A 43 2.00 5.22 -10.57
CA SER A 43 1.27 5.40 -11.82
C SER A 43 -0.13 4.81 -11.77
N TYR A 44 -0.30 3.63 -11.15
CA TYR A 44 -1.60 3.01 -10.94
C TYR A 44 -2.54 3.88 -10.12
N THR A 45 -2.07 4.40 -8.98
CA THR A 45 -2.86 5.29 -8.12
C THR A 45 -3.21 6.60 -8.83
N GLN A 46 -2.29 7.16 -9.62
CA GLN A 46 -2.59 8.35 -10.43
C GLN A 46 -3.66 8.08 -11.49
N ALA A 47 -3.63 6.92 -12.15
CA ALA A 47 -4.56 6.57 -13.21
C ALA A 47 -5.96 6.20 -12.72
N THR A 48 -6.06 5.56 -11.55
CA THR A 48 -7.32 4.97 -11.04
C THR A 48 -7.94 5.76 -9.89
N GLY A 49 -7.14 6.54 -9.17
CA GLY A 49 -7.53 7.15 -7.90
C GLY A 49 -7.60 6.15 -6.74
N GLU A 50 -7.26 4.88 -6.95
CA GLU A 50 -7.17 3.88 -5.89
C GLU A 50 -5.87 4.08 -5.09
N PRO A 51 -5.95 4.37 -3.78
CA PRO A 51 -4.76 4.64 -2.99
C PRO A 51 -3.98 3.37 -2.66
N HIS A 52 -2.70 3.54 -2.35
CA HIS A 52 -1.88 2.45 -1.83
C HIS A 52 -0.94 2.88 -0.71
N LEU A 53 -0.50 1.88 0.05
CA LEU A 53 0.40 1.98 1.19
C LEU A 53 1.64 1.13 0.92
N LEU A 54 2.82 1.63 1.30
CA LEU A 54 4.02 0.82 1.43
C LEU A 54 4.35 0.70 2.92
N LYS A 55 4.19 -0.50 3.48
CA LYS A 55 4.46 -0.75 4.89
C LYS A 55 5.89 -1.24 5.08
N TYR A 56 6.72 -0.44 5.73
CA TYR A 56 8.01 -0.88 6.23
C TYR A 56 7.92 -1.15 7.74
N PRO A 57 8.91 -1.86 8.33
CA PRO A 57 8.97 -2.04 9.77
C PRO A 57 8.85 -0.70 10.53
N GLU A 58 9.57 0.32 10.07
CA GLU A 58 9.75 1.58 10.79
C GLU A 58 8.95 2.76 10.22
N ARG A 59 8.33 2.59 9.05
CA ARG A 59 7.60 3.67 8.38
C ARG A 59 6.44 3.16 7.54
N LEU A 60 5.49 4.05 7.29
CA LEU A 60 4.39 3.84 6.36
C LEU A 60 4.44 4.95 5.32
N LEU A 61 4.52 4.60 4.04
CA LEU A 61 4.37 5.57 2.95
C LEU A 61 2.97 5.46 2.38
N CYS A 62 2.27 6.58 2.26
CA CYS A 62 0.89 6.62 1.82
C CYS A 62 0.79 7.41 0.51
N TYR A 63 0.15 6.81 -0.50
CA TYR A 63 -0.06 7.41 -1.81
C TYR A 63 -1.53 7.37 -2.17
N GLY A 64 -2.07 8.51 -2.60
CA GLY A 64 -3.50 8.67 -2.83
C GLY A 64 -3.91 10.13 -2.68
N SER A 65 -5.22 10.35 -2.55
CA SER A 65 -5.75 11.68 -2.30
C SER A 65 -5.31 12.24 -0.94
N ALA A 66 -5.46 13.55 -0.76
CA ALA A 66 -5.10 14.21 0.50
C ALA A 66 -5.88 13.64 1.69
N GLU A 67 -7.17 13.33 1.49
CA GLU A 67 -8.04 12.73 2.51
C GLU A 67 -7.54 11.34 2.93
N PHE A 68 -7.07 10.53 1.97
CA PHE A 68 -6.48 9.24 2.29
C PHE A 68 -5.22 9.40 3.14
N GLN A 69 -4.32 10.30 2.75
CA GLN A 69 -3.08 10.54 3.49
C GLN A 69 -3.37 11.02 4.91
N GLN A 70 -4.33 11.93 5.09
CA GLN A 70 -4.75 12.42 6.41
C GLN A 70 -5.35 11.30 7.28
N ASP A 71 -6.25 10.48 6.73
CA ASP A 71 -6.84 9.35 7.47
C ASP A 71 -5.75 8.36 7.94
N MET A 72 -4.75 8.09 7.10
CA MET A 72 -3.65 7.17 7.44
C MET A 72 -2.70 7.76 8.49
N VAL A 73 -2.39 9.06 8.43
CA VAL A 73 -1.62 9.75 9.49
C VAL A 73 -2.37 9.67 10.82
N ALA A 74 -3.66 9.99 10.82
CA ALA A 74 -4.48 9.95 12.03
C ALA A 74 -4.56 8.53 12.62
N LYS A 75 -4.60 7.49 11.78
CA LYS A 75 -4.51 6.08 12.24
C LYS A 75 -3.16 5.77 12.87
N ALA A 76 -2.07 6.18 12.23
CA ALA A 76 -0.72 5.98 12.74
C ALA A 76 -0.50 6.67 14.11
N GLU A 77 -1.00 7.89 14.29
CA GLU A 77 -0.95 8.63 15.56
C GLU A 77 -1.69 7.92 16.69
N ARG A 78 -2.78 7.20 16.37
CA ARG A 78 -3.54 6.38 17.33
C ARG A 78 -2.92 5.00 17.58
N GLY A 79 -1.83 4.66 16.91
CA GLY A 79 -1.25 3.31 16.95
C GLY A 79 -2.13 2.26 16.27
N GLU A 80 -3.11 2.68 15.46
CA GLU A 80 -3.95 1.79 14.68
C GLU A 80 -3.21 1.32 13.45
N ASN A 81 -3.39 0.05 13.12
CA ASN A 81 -2.91 -0.47 11.87
C ASN A 81 -3.84 -0.03 10.73
N PRO A 82 -3.34 0.54 9.62
CA PRO A 82 -4.19 0.97 8.51
C PRO A 82 -4.97 -0.16 7.81
N TRP A 83 -4.67 -1.41 8.13
CA TRP A 83 -5.40 -2.58 7.64
C TRP A 83 -6.26 -3.27 8.70
N ASP A 84 -6.28 -2.78 9.94
CA ASP A 84 -7.22 -3.27 10.95
C ASP A 84 -8.62 -2.71 10.63
N PRO A 85 -9.67 -3.56 10.64
CA PRO A 85 -11.03 -3.18 10.28
C PRO A 85 -11.64 -2.09 11.17
#